data_AF-A0AA95B859-F1
#
_entry.id   AF-A0AA95B859-F1
#
_cell.length_a   1.000
_cell.length_b   1.000
_cell.length_c   1.000
_cell.angle_alpha   90.00
_cell.angle_beta   90.00
_cell.angle_gamma   90.00
#
_symmetry.space_group_name_H-M   'P 1'
#
loop_
_entity.id
_entity.type
_entity.pdbx_description
1 polymer ?
#
loop_
_entity_poly.entity_id
_entity_poly.type
_entity_poly.pdbx_seq_one_letter_code
_entity_poly.pdbx_strand_id
1 'polypeptide(L)'
;MQLNFRGREMEKKQEFYDEVYKQGGSRRSYHRHYSESIYYPIWKKALELLKSNTLSPNILDLGCGVGQFANYLFDEGFYLYRGIDFSKEAILLAQKVNYKYRNCFK
;
A
#
# COMPACT_ATOMS: atom_id res chain seq x y z
N MET A 1 -41.70 14.73 4.39
CA MET A 1 -40.80 13.83 3.63
C MET A 1 -39.38 14.36 3.77
N GLN A 2 -38.64 13.89 4.77
CA GLN A 2 -37.24 14.29 4.99
C GLN A 2 -36.35 13.37 4.13
N LEU A 3 -35.57 13.97 3.23
CA LEU A 3 -34.52 13.28 2.49
C LEU A 3 -33.39 12.96 3.48
N ASN A 4 -33.26 11.69 3.87
CA ASN A 4 -32.09 11.18 4.57
C ASN A 4 -30.89 11.18 3.62
N PHE A 5 -30.11 12.26 3.60
CA PHE A 5 -28.75 12.23 3.08
C PHE A 5 -27.92 11.35 4.02
N ARG A 6 -27.66 10.10 3.62
CA ARG A 6 -26.57 9.30 4.20
C ARG A 6 -25.30 10.13 4.02
N GLY A 7 -24.82 10.75 5.09
CA GLY A 7 -23.65 11.63 5.05
C GLY A 7 -22.49 10.88 4.40
N ARG A 8 -22.00 11.39 3.27
CA ARG A 8 -20.66 11.01 2.79
C ARG A 8 -19.71 11.37 3.91
N GLU A 9 -18.96 10.40 4.42
CA GLU A 9 -17.87 10.70 5.34
C GLU A 9 -17.00 11.77 4.68
N MET A 10 -16.69 12.83 5.42
CA MET A 10 -15.82 13.86 4.90
C MET A 10 -14.42 13.28 4.70
N GLU A 11 -13.82 13.61 3.56
CA GLU A 11 -12.43 13.28 3.24
C GLU A 11 -11.51 13.66 4.41
N LYS A 12 -10.60 12.75 4.74
CA LYS A 12 -9.67 12.94 5.85
C LYS A 12 -8.40 13.60 5.34
N LYS A 13 -7.79 14.44 6.17
CA LYS A 13 -6.50 15.06 5.84
C LYS A 13 -5.35 14.09 6.09
N GLN A 14 -4.17 14.44 5.59
CA GLN A 14 -2.94 13.66 5.73
C GLN A 14 -2.66 13.24 7.18
N GLU A 15 -2.90 14.11 8.16
CA GLU A 15 -2.57 13.86 9.57
C GLU A 15 -3.37 12.68 10.15
N PHE A 16 -4.59 12.46 9.67
CA PHE A 16 -5.38 11.31 10.08
C PHE A 16 -4.71 10.00 9.66
N TYR A 17 -4.27 9.93 8.40
CA TYR A 17 -3.64 8.73 7.85
C TYR A 17 -2.25 8.52 8.43
N ASP A 18 -1.48 9.60 8.62
CA ASP A 18 -0.19 9.53 9.31
C ASP A 18 -0.35 8.87 10.69
N GLU A 19 -1.36 9.26 11.48
CA GLU A 19 -1.62 8.64 12.79
C GLU A 19 -2.07 7.17 12.67
N VAL A 20 -2.95 6.85 11.70
CA VAL A 20 -3.38 5.46 11.46
C VAL A 20 -2.19 4.56 11.14
N TYR A 21 -1.28 4.99 10.27
CA TYR A 21 -0.10 4.20 9.90
C TYR A 21 0.91 4.10 11.04
N LYS A 22 1.09 5.18 11.81
CA LYS A 22 1.95 5.20 13.00
C LYS A 22 1.47 4.20 14.06
N GLN A 23 0.16 4.06 14.24
CA GLN A 23 -0.45 3.07 15.15
C GLN A 23 -0.48 1.65 14.56
N GLY A 24 -0.16 1.50 13.26
CA GLY A 24 -0.14 0.23 12.54
C GLY A 24 -1.50 -0.21 12.01
N GLY A 25 -2.51 0.65 12.04
CA GLY A 25 -3.88 0.32 11.65
C GLY A 25 -4.52 -0.73 12.56
N SER A 26 -5.60 -1.35 12.07
CA SER A 26 -6.33 -2.38 12.84
C SER A 26 -5.42 -3.55 13.18
N ARG A 27 -5.33 -3.90 14.48
CA ARG A 27 -4.49 -4.99 15.00
C ARG A 27 -3.00 -4.91 14.59
N ARG A 28 -2.51 -3.69 14.33
CA ARG A 28 -1.15 -3.41 13.84
C ARG A 28 -0.84 -4.08 12.49
N SER A 29 -1.83 -4.31 11.64
CA SER A 29 -1.66 -5.00 10.36
C SER A 29 -0.60 -4.37 9.46
N TYR A 30 -0.45 -3.04 9.47
CA TYR A 30 0.53 -2.32 8.66
C TYR A 30 1.97 -2.49 9.14
N HIS A 31 2.19 -3.05 10.33
CA HIS A 31 3.53 -3.34 10.86
C HIS A 31 3.94 -4.81 10.72
N ARG A 32 3.08 -5.63 10.09
CA ARG A 32 3.32 -7.06 9.89
C ARG A 32 3.87 -7.35 8.50
N HIS A 33 4.35 -8.57 8.31
CA HIS A 33 4.76 -9.04 6.99
C HIS A 33 3.57 -9.07 6.03
N TYR A 34 3.78 -8.83 4.73
CA TYR A 34 2.68 -8.75 3.76
C TYR A 34 1.83 -10.02 3.69
N SER A 35 2.41 -11.19 4.01
CA SER A 35 1.70 -12.47 4.02
C SER A 35 0.62 -12.57 5.12
N GLU A 36 0.68 -11.70 6.13
CA GLU A 36 -0.32 -11.59 7.20
C GLU A 36 -1.39 -10.52 6.91
N SER A 37 -1.26 -9.79 5.80
CA SER A 37 -2.23 -8.78 5.40
C SER A 37 -3.54 -9.43 4.97
N ILE A 38 -4.66 -8.81 5.36
CA ILE A 38 -6.00 -9.18 4.84
C ILE A 38 -6.09 -9.03 3.32
N TYR A 39 -5.23 -8.19 2.72
CA TYR A 39 -5.18 -7.97 1.28
C TYR A 39 -4.30 -8.98 0.54
N TYR A 40 -3.56 -9.85 1.23
CA TYR A 40 -2.68 -10.81 0.59
C TYR A 40 -3.39 -11.70 -0.46
N PRO A 41 -4.63 -12.20 -0.24
CA PRO A 41 -5.34 -12.97 -1.26
C PRO A 41 -5.60 -12.20 -2.57
N ILE A 42 -5.96 -10.92 -2.48
CA ILE A 42 -6.20 -10.10 -3.69
C ILE A 42 -4.87 -9.71 -4.36
N TRP A 43 -3.80 -9.47 -3.59
CA TRP A 43 -2.47 -9.22 -4.14
C TRP A 43 -1.90 -10.42 -4.90
N LYS A 44 -2.15 -11.66 -4.44
CA LYS A 44 -1.81 -12.86 -5.23
C LYS A 44 -2.49 -12.85 -6.60
N LYS A 45 -3.77 -12.48 -6.66
CA LYS A 45 -4.49 -12.38 -7.94
C LYS A 45 -3.94 -11.28 -8.83
N ALA A 46 -3.58 -10.13 -8.27
CA ALA A 46 -2.89 -9.08 -9.04
C ALA A 46 -1.56 -9.58 -9.62
N LEU A 47 -0.76 -10.33 -8.84
CA LEU A 47 0.50 -10.90 -9.31
C LEU A 47 0.31 -11.94 -10.44
N GLU A 48 -0.68 -12.84 -10.30
CA GLU A 48 -1.04 -13.81 -11.36
C GLU A 48 -1.37 -13.09 -12.68
N LEU A 49 -2.09 -11.97 -12.61
CA LEU A 49 -2.41 -11.14 -13.78
C LEU A 49 -1.16 -10.45 -14.35
N LEU A 50 -0.29 -9.89 -13.51
CA LEU A 50 0.96 -9.29 -13.97
C LEU A 50 1.84 -10.31 -14.71
N LYS A 51 2.05 -11.49 -14.12
CA LYS A 51 2.86 -12.57 -14.71
C LYS A 51 2.31 -13.09 -16.04
N SER A 52 0.99 -13.12 -16.20
CA SER A 52 0.36 -13.63 -17.43
C SER A 52 0.29 -12.62 -18.57
N ASN A 53 0.34 -11.32 -18.28
CA ASN A 53 0.14 -10.27 -19.29
C ASN A 53 1.40 -9.49 -19.65
N THR A 54 2.45 -9.49 -18.82
CA THR A 54 3.64 -8.68 -19.07
C THR A 54 4.89 -9.28 -18.45
N LEU A 55 5.95 -9.46 -19.25
CA LEU A 55 7.20 -10.08 -18.81
C LEU A 55 7.97 -9.22 -17.78
N SER A 56 7.92 -7.89 -17.94
CA SER A 56 8.60 -6.94 -17.04
C SER A 56 7.86 -5.59 -17.00
N PRO A 57 6.73 -5.50 -16.27
CA PRO A 57 5.93 -4.28 -16.23
C PRO A 57 6.60 -3.19 -15.40
N ASN A 58 6.46 -1.93 -15.84
CA ASN A 58 6.66 -0.76 -14.99
C ASN A 58 5.40 -0.56 -14.15
N ILE A 59 5.53 -0.65 -12.83
CA ILE A 59 4.41 -0.59 -11.88
C ILE A 59 4.38 0.78 -11.21
N LEU A 60 3.25 1.46 -11.33
CA LEU A 60 2.91 2.64 -10.52
C LEU A 60 1.81 2.26 -9.54
N ASP A 61 2.07 2.42 -8.25
CA ASP A 61 1.17 2.07 -7.15
C ASP A 61 0.75 3.33 -6.39
N LEU A 62 -0.49 3.76 -6.63
CA LEU A 62 -1.07 4.98 -6.07
C LEU A 62 -1.80 4.66 -4.77
N GLY A 63 -1.40 5.30 -3.67
CA GLY A 63 -1.82 4.90 -2.34
C GLY A 63 -1.09 3.63 -1.89
N CYS A 64 0.23 3.58 -2.10
CA CYS A 64 1.03 2.38 -1.81
C CYS A 64 1.10 2.03 -0.31
N GLY A 65 0.64 2.94 0.56
CA GLY A 65 0.66 2.80 2.00
C GLY A 65 2.07 2.49 2.51
N VAL A 66 2.14 1.57 3.47
CA VAL A 66 3.40 1.10 4.08
C VAL A 66 4.22 0.16 3.18
N GLY A 67 3.87 0.03 1.89
CA GLY A 67 4.65 -0.72 0.92
C GLY A 67 4.62 -2.25 1.09
N GLN A 68 3.59 -2.81 1.73
CA GLN A 68 3.43 -4.27 1.87
C GLN A 68 3.24 -4.97 0.52
N PHE A 69 2.45 -4.39 -0.40
CA PHE A 69 2.30 -4.96 -1.74
C PHE A 69 3.61 -4.87 -2.53
N ALA A 70 4.31 -3.73 -2.44
CA ALA A 70 5.64 -3.57 -3.02
C ALA A 70 6.63 -4.63 -2.52
N ASN A 71 6.63 -4.90 -1.20
CA ASN A 71 7.49 -5.93 -0.62
C ASN A 71 7.21 -7.30 -1.25
N TYR A 72 5.94 -7.66 -1.43
CA TYR A 72 5.58 -8.89 -2.13
C TYR A 72 6.03 -8.91 -3.59
N LEU A 73 5.85 -7.81 -4.32
CA LEU A 73 6.30 -7.68 -5.72
C LEU A 73 7.81 -7.83 -5.85
N PHE A 74 8.59 -7.25 -4.92
CA PHE A 74 10.05 -7.37 -4.93
C PHE A 74 10.52 -8.81 -4.67
N ASP A 75 9.88 -9.53 -3.76
CA ASP A 75 10.18 -10.95 -3.51
C ASP A 75 9.86 -11.83 -4.73
N GLU A 76 8.98 -11.36 -5.61
CA GLU A 76 8.57 -12.02 -6.85
C GLU A 76 9.33 -11.53 -8.09
N GLY A 77 10.35 -10.68 -7.91
CA GLY A 77 11.24 -10.22 -8.98
C GLY A 77 10.79 -8.96 -9.75
N PHE A 78 9.78 -8.25 -9.27
CA PHE A 78 9.26 -7.04 -9.92
C PHE A 78 9.91 -5.78 -9.33
N TYR A 79 11.01 -5.33 -9.94
CA TYR A 79 11.82 -4.21 -9.41
C TYR A 79 11.53 -2.85 -10.05
N LEU A 80 10.84 -2.82 -11.19
CA LEU A 80 10.47 -1.58 -11.88
C LEU A 80 9.21 -0.99 -11.26
N TYR A 81 9.35 -0.45 -10.05
CA TYR A 81 8.24 -0.01 -9.21
C TYR A 81 8.39 1.44 -8.73
N ARG A 82 7.28 2.17 -8.73
CA ARG A 82 7.11 3.48 -8.11
C ARG A 82 5.87 3.46 -7.21
N GLY A 83 6.08 3.62 -5.91
CA GLY A 83 5.00 3.79 -4.94
C GLY A 83 4.84 5.25 -4.58
N ILE A 84 3.59 5.72 -4.52
CA ILE A 84 3.24 7.06 -4.08
C ILE A 84 2.18 6.96 -3.00
N ASP A 85 2.38 7.67 -1.90
CA ASP A 85 1.36 7.85 -0.88
C ASP A 85 1.40 9.29 -0.37
N PHE A 86 0.25 9.87 -0.09
CA PHE A 86 0.19 11.23 0.44
C PHE A 86 0.59 11.28 1.92
N SER A 87 0.48 10.16 2.65
CA SER A 87 0.91 10.04 4.03
C SER A 87 2.44 9.93 4.12
N LYS A 88 3.06 10.90 4.80
CA LYS A 88 4.50 10.87 5.06
C LYS A 88 4.89 9.69 5.94
N GLU A 89 4.06 9.36 6.93
CA GLU A 89 4.32 8.20 7.80
C GLU A 89 4.29 6.89 7.00
N ALA A 90 3.32 6.73 6.08
CA ALA A 90 3.25 5.58 5.20
C ALA A 90 4.53 5.40 4.39
N ILE A 91 5.03 6.48 3.78
CA ILE A 91 6.26 6.46 3.00
C ILE A 91 7.49 6.16 3.85
N LEU A 92 7.60 6.72 5.07
CA LEU A 92 8.70 6.38 5.98
C LEU A 92 8.71 4.89 6.33
N LEU A 93 7.54 4.31 6.62
CA LEU A 93 7.40 2.88 6.89
C LEU A 93 7.70 2.04 5.64
N ALA A 94 7.21 2.44 4.47
CA ALA A 94 7.47 1.75 3.20
C ALA A 94 8.97 1.70 2.88
N GLN A 95 9.67 2.81 3.07
CA GLN A 95 11.12 2.91 2.92
C GLN A 95 11.87 2.04 3.93
N LYS A 96 11.37 1.95 5.16
CA LYS A 96 11.97 1.12 6.22
C LYS A 96 11.81 -0.37 5.94
N VAL A 97 10.59 -0.82 5.62
CA VAL A 97 10.28 -2.23 5.32
C VAL A 97 11.00 -2.68 4.05
N ASN A 98 11.08 -1.80 3.04
CA ASN A 98 11.74 -2.07 1.76
C ASN A 98 13.10 -1.38 1.67
N TYR A 99 13.97 -1.50 2.69
CA TYR A 99 15.21 -0.70 2.79
C TYR A 99 16.13 -0.75 1.56
N LYS A 100 16.18 -1.90 0.86
CA LYS A 100 16.96 -2.07 -0.39
C LYS A 100 16.41 -1.24 -1.55
N TYR A 101 15.10 -0.96 -1.53
CA TYR A 101 14.35 -0.29 -2.58
C TYR A 101 13.72 1.03 -2.11
N ARG A 102 14.24 1.64 -1.03
CA ARG A 102 13.68 2.85 -0.41
C ARG A 102 13.43 4.01 -1.39
N ASN A 103 14.25 4.12 -2.44
CA ASN A 103 14.14 5.19 -3.43
C ASN A 103 12.91 5.05 -4.35
N CYS A 104 12.21 3.92 -4.30
CA CYS A 104 11.00 3.67 -5.07
C CYS A 104 9.75 4.35 -4.47
N PHE A 105 9.80 4.82 -3.22
CA PHE A 105 8.65 5.38 -2.51
C PHE A 105 8.72 6.91 -2.41
N LYS A 106 7.61 7.59 -2.68
CA LYS A 106 7.50 9.06 -2.66
C LYS A 106 6.26 9.53 -1.93
#